data_AF-A0A3M6V9I0-F1
#
_entry.id   AF-A0A3M6V9I0-F1
#
_cell.length_a   1.000
_cell.length_b   1.000
_cell.length_c   1.000
_cell.angle_alpha   90.00
_cell.angle_beta   90.00
_cell.angle_gamma   90.00
#
_symmetry.space_group_name_H-M   'P 1'
#
loop_
_entity.id
_entity.type
_entity.pdbx_description
1 polymer ?
#
loop_
_entity_poly.entity_id
_entity_poly.type
_entity_poly.pdbx_seq_one_letter_code
_entity_poly.pdbx_strand_id
1 'polypeptide(L)'
;MAGKRKKTHWAVRRKVKQARQDDQQDDTQQQQQEKKKDRRADRSDVVHPGSYAAQRQHEAPNVASLLPKRRYGLWVAFCGKNYSGMQMNEGVKTIEAELERALFEAGGIAETNYGFLQKIGWSRAARTDKGVHAAGQLISVKLHVGDDVSAFVAKVNAALPQDIQVMQMVTVTKNFNAKLTCDQRTYEYLAPTFIFGSRARHRDLDDAGNNRDNAVIKWPSDLRDLEESVDNTLVIDSTTLEAHKTFRMSKDMLELLNSTLNQYVGTHNFHNFTSKMEPTNPQANRFIISFNADRPFVQNDMEWVRLRVVGQSFLLHHIRKMIGTAVEVVSGVTDSSTIERAMALTKMDLPKAPSVGLYLAQAHFEVYNMKMADSIQTSRPPLDLKDPSVAEAVEQFKRDYIFDHIMKHEERTRTYAKWLRTMEALPFDYVSKPYLEWKKEKEEEAIHTDRAGRRELAKAARTEMDGIADKREETKNTKFEADKIAAN
;
A
#
# COMPACT_ATOMS: atom_id res chain seq x y z
N MET A 1 -9.22 24.58 77.20
CA MET A 1 -10.57 24.26 76.67
C MET A 1 -10.41 23.53 75.34
N ALA A 2 -11.04 22.37 75.27
CA ALA A 2 -10.79 21.32 74.29
C ALA A 2 -11.33 21.60 72.88
N GLY A 3 -10.60 21.08 71.88
CA GLY A 3 -11.15 20.29 70.77
C GLY A 3 -11.90 21.00 69.64
N LYS A 4 -11.43 20.74 68.41
CA LYS A 4 -12.26 20.08 67.38
C LYS A 4 -11.34 19.39 66.35
N ARG A 5 -11.28 18.05 66.49
CA ARG A 5 -10.59 17.11 65.59
C ARG A 5 -11.07 17.30 64.14
N LYS A 6 -10.12 17.41 63.20
CA LYS A 6 -10.38 17.33 61.76
C LYS A 6 -11.14 16.03 61.47
N LYS A 7 -12.26 16.13 60.76
CA LYS A 7 -13.05 15.00 60.26
C LYS A 7 -12.21 14.17 59.30
N THR A 8 -11.49 13.23 59.89
CA THR A 8 -11.18 11.89 59.40
C THR A 8 -11.21 11.64 57.89
N HIS A 9 -9.98 11.56 57.37
CA HIS A 9 -9.52 10.95 56.13
C HIS A 9 -10.20 9.61 55.74
N TRP A 10 -10.81 8.88 56.70
CA TRP A 10 -11.54 7.63 56.44
C TRP A 10 -12.88 7.84 55.73
N ALA A 11 -13.61 8.93 56.00
CA ALA A 11 -14.94 9.16 55.41
C ALA A 11 -14.85 9.58 53.93
N VAL A 12 -13.81 10.35 53.59
CA VAL A 12 -13.48 10.74 52.22
C VAL A 12 -12.99 9.53 51.42
N ARG A 13 -12.11 8.70 51.98
CA ARG A 13 -11.67 7.44 51.35
C ARG A 13 -12.81 6.45 51.12
N ARG A 14 -13.81 6.39 52.02
CA ARG A 14 -14.97 5.51 51.86
C ARG A 14 -15.88 6.00 50.73
N LYS A 15 -16.14 7.31 50.63
CA LYS A 15 -16.88 7.89 49.49
C LYS A 15 -16.17 7.69 48.14
N VAL A 16 -14.84 7.85 48.09
CA VAL A 16 -14.05 7.59 46.86
C VAL A 16 -14.03 6.11 46.50
N LYS A 17 -14.02 5.20 47.49
CA LYS A 17 -14.10 3.75 47.25
C LYS A 17 -15.51 3.32 46.81
N GLN A 18 -16.56 3.93 47.36
CA GLN A 18 -17.94 3.72 46.97
C GLN A 18 -18.17 4.22 45.53
N ALA A 19 -17.73 5.44 45.21
CA ALA A 19 -17.81 5.98 43.85
C ALA A 19 -17.04 5.12 42.82
N ARG A 20 -15.87 4.58 43.18
CA ARG A 20 -15.14 3.62 42.32
C ARG A 20 -15.82 2.26 42.18
N GLN A 21 -16.61 1.82 43.17
CA GLN A 21 -17.39 0.59 43.10
C GLN A 21 -18.66 0.78 42.29
N ASP A 22 -19.28 1.96 42.38
CA ASP A 22 -20.45 2.35 41.59
C ASP A 22 -20.05 2.56 40.12
N ASP A 23 -18.92 3.25 39.83
CA ASP A 23 -18.36 3.36 38.47
C ASP A 23 -17.96 1.99 37.89
N GLN A 24 -17.39 1.09 38.71
CA GLN A 24 -17.12 -0.28 38.28
C GLN A 24 -18.39 -1.09 38.05
N GLN A 25 -19.47 -0.86 38.80
CA GLN A 25 -20.75 -1.52 38.58
C GLN A 25 -21.45 -1.00 37.32
N ASP A 26 -21.37 0.31 37.04
CA ASP A 26 -21.91 0.91 35.81
C ASP A 26 -21.12 0.49 34.57
N ASP A 27 -19.78 0.43 34.63
CA ASP A 27 -18.95 -0.12 33.55
C ASP A 27 -19.21 -1.61 33.33
N THR A 28 -19.45 -2.37 34.40
CA THR A 28 -19.77 -3.80 34.29
C THR A 28 -21.18 -4.02 33.76
N GLN A 29 -22.14 -3.14 34.06
CA GLN A 29 -23.50 -3.18 33.52
C GLN A 29 -23.55 -2.70 32.06
N GLN A 30 -22.78 -1.67 31.67
CA GLN A 30 -22.63 -1.25 30.27
C GLN A 30 -21.90 -2.30 29.44
N GLN A 31 -20.84 -2.93 29.95
CA GLN A 31 -20.18 -4.06 29.28
C GLN A 31 -21.06 -5.33 29.22
N GLN A 32 -21.97 -5.54 30.18
CA GLN A 32 -22.97 -6.62 30.12
C GLN A 32 -24.13 -6.32 29.17
N GLN A 33 -24.55 -5.05 29.02
CA GLN A 33 -25.51 -4.64 28.00
C GLN A 33 -24.91 -4.68 26.58
N GLU A 34 -23.65 -4.25 26.39
CA GLU A 34 -22.95 -4.39 25.10
C GLU A 34 -22.68 -5.86 24.72
N LYS A 35 -22.48 -6.75 25.70
CA LYS A 35 -22.38 -8.20 25.46
C LYS A 35 -23.71 -8.87 25.09
N LYS A 36 -24.85 -8.21 25.28
CA LYS A 36 -26.19 -8.71 24.95
C LYS A 36 -26.76 -8.19 23.63
N LYS A 37 -26.11 -7.21 22.97
CA LYS A 37 -26.47 -6.86 21.59
C LYS A 37 -25.95 -7.98 20.70
N ASP A 38 -26.85 -8.79 20.12
CA ASP A 38 -26.44 -9.81 19.16
C ASP A 38 -25.74 -9.11 17.98
N ARG A 39 -24.41 -9.22 17.91
CA ARG A 39 -23.61 -8.66 16.81
C ARG A 39 -24.00 -9.22 15.43
N ARG A 40 -24.87 -10.24 15.39
CA ARG A 40 -25.48 -10.76 14.17
C ARG A 40 -26.69 -9.94 13.71
N ALA A 41 -27.34 -9.19 14.58
CA ALA A 41 -28.52 -8.38 14.25
C ALA A 41 -28.20 -7.20 13.31
N ASP A 42 -26.95 -6.69 13.33
CA ASP A 42 -26.49 -5.62 12.43
C ASP A 42 -25.92 -6.16 11.10
N ARG A 43 -26.09 -7.46 10.77
CA ARG A 43 -25.58 -8.02 9.52
C ARG A 43 -26.58 -7.80 8.39
N SER A 44 -26.11 -7.24 7.28
CA SER A 44 -26.89 -7.17 6.05
C SER A 44 -27.37 -8.56 5.63
N ASP A 45 -28.67 -8.66 5.33
CA ASP A 45 -29.31 -9.81 4.70
C ASP A 45 -29.26 -9.74 3.16
N VAL A 46 -28.65 -8.68 2.62
CA VAL A 46 -28.40 -8.53 1.17
C VAL A 46 -27.04 -9.11 0.81
N VAL A 47 -27.01 -9.94 -0.24
CA VAL A 47 -25.79 -10.46 -0.86
C VAL A 47 -24.88 -9.32 -1.26
N HIS A 48 -23.57 -9.46 -1.03
CA HIS A 48 -22.63 -8.41 -1.43
C HIS A 48 -22.65 -8.21 -2.96
N PRO A 49 -22.79 -6.97 -3.48
CA PRO A 49 -22.99 -6.72 -4.91
C PRO A 49 -21.79 -7.12 -5.78
N GLY A 50 -20.58 -7.14 -5.20
CA GLY A 50 -19.38 -7.67 -5.85
C GLY A 50 -19.26 -9.21 -5.87
N SER A 51 -20.16 -9.94 -5.21
CA SER A 51 -20.13 -11.41 -5.18
C SER A 51 -20.81 -11.98 -6.42
N TYR A 52 -20.27 -13.07 -6.95
CA TYR A 52 -20.94 -13.82 -8.03
C TYR A 52 -22.26 -14.47 -7.58
N ALA A 53 -22.51 -14.56 -6.26
CA ALA A 53 -23.81 -14.93 -5.72
C ALA A 53 -24.92 -13.95 -6.13
N ALA A 54 -24.61 -12.67 -6.33
CA ALA A 54 -25.59 -11.65 -6.70
C ALA A 54 -26.19 -11.85 -8.11
N GLN A 55 -25.51 -12.64 -8.95
CA GLN A 55 -25.90 -12.90 -10.34
C GLN A 55 -26.65 -14.24 -10.49
N ARG A 56 -26.74 -15.05 -9.42
CA ARG A 56 -27.39 -16.36 -9.46
C ARG A 56 -28.87 -16.26 -9.12
N GLN A 57 -29.67 -17.08 -9.79
CA GLN A 57 -31.01 -17.41 -9.30
C GLN A 57 -30.86 -18.34 -8.11
N HIS A 58 -31.46 -18.00 -6.97
CA HIS A 58 -31.39 -18.84 -5.76
C HIS A 58 -32.08 -20.19 -6.03
N GLU A 59 -31.29 -21.26 -6.03
CA GLU A 59 -31.82 -22.61 -6.05
C GLU A 59 -32.24 -23.02 -4.63
N ALA A 60 -33.26 -23.88 -4.53
CA ALA A 60 -33.70 -24.39 -3.24
C ALA A 60 -32.53 -25.11 -2.55
N PRO A 61 -32.29 -24.88 -1.25
CA PRO A 61 -31.13 -25.44 -0.57
C PRO A 61 -31.16 -26.97 -0.64
N ASN A 62 -30.14 -27.56 -1.27
CA ASN A 62 -29.99 -29.01 -1.29
C ASN A 62 -29.69 -29.49 0.13
N VAL A 63 -30.61 -30.27 0.72
CA VAL A 63 -30.57 -30.71 2.14
C VAL A 63 -29.60 -31.89 2.32
N ALA A 64 -28.42 -31.81 1.72
CA ALA A 64 -27.31 -32.69 2.08
C ALA A 64 -26.79 -32.26 3.46
N SER A 65 -26.54 -33.22 4.36
CA SER A 65 -25.98 -32.93 5.69
C SER A 65 -24.57 -32.36 5.55
N LEU A 66 -24.44 -31.03 5.65
CA LEU A 66 -23.14 -30.36 5.58
C LEU A 66 -22.23 -30.82 6.73
N LEU A 67 -20.96 -31.03 6.41
CA LEU A 67 -19.92 -31.41 7.38
C LEU A 67 -19.78 -30.34 8.49
N PRO A 68 -19.20 -30.67 9.66
CA PRO A 68 -19.01 -29.68 10.72
C PRO A 68 -18.19 -28.46 10.26
N LYS A 69 -18.69 -27.26 10.58
CA LYS A 69 -18.06 -26.00 10.20
C LYS A 69 -16.82 -25.74 11.07
N ARG A 70 -15.62 -25.74 10.48
CA ARG A 70 -14.34 -25.44 11.16
C ARG A 70 -13.72 -24.17 10.60
N ARG A 71 -12.80 -23.53 11.34
CA ARG A 71 -12.06 -22.35 10.86
C ARG A 71 -10.72 -22.79 10.28
N TYR A 72 -10.42 -22.27 9.09
CA TYR A 72 -9.20 -22.54 8.35
C TYR A 72 -8.44 -21.24 8.06
N GLY A 73 -7.12 -21.34 8.02
CA GLY A 73 -6.22 -20.39 7.39
C GLY A 73 -5.79 -20.96 6.03
N LEU A 74 -5.96 -20.16 4.97
CA LEU A 74 -5.61 -20.51 3.60
C LEU A 74 -4.50 -19.58 3.14
N TRP A 75 -3.38 -20.16 2.75
CA TRP A 75 -2.31 -19.48 2.04
C TRP A 75 -2.66 -19.42 0.56
N VAL A 76 -2.74 -18.22 0.02
CA VAL A 76 -3.15 -17.95 -1.36
C VAL A 76 -2.07 -17.15 -2.05
N ALA A 77 -1.72 -17.58 -3.27
CA ALA A 77 -0.95 -16.79 -4.22
C ALA A 77 -1.86 -16.35 -5.37
N PHE A 78 -1.62 -15.16 -5.92
CA PHE A 78 -2.33 -14.65 -7.08
C PHE A 78 -1.52 -13.61 -7.86
N CYS A 79 -1.75 -13.57 -9.18
CA CYS A 79 -1.30 -12.47 -10.02
C CYS A 79 -2.41 -11.41 -10.16
N GLY A 80 -2.20 -10.23 -9.57
CA GLY A 80 -3.21 -9.16 -9.51
C GLY A 80 -3.56 -8.47 -10.84
N LYS A 81 -2.89 -8.78 -11.96
CA LYS A 81 -3.02 -8.09 -13.26
C LYS A 81 -4.47 -7.92 -13.72
N ASN A 82 -5.28 -8.97 -13.57
CA ASN A 82 -6.66 -9.02 -14.08
C ASN A 82 -7.71 -8.58 -13.05
N TYR A 83 -7.27 -8.06 -11.90
CA TYR A 83 -8.12 -7.87 -10.72
C TYR A 83 -8.02 -6.44 -10.16
N SER A 84 -9.17 -5.92 -9.71
CA SER A 84 -9.28 -4.63 -9.03
C SER A 84 -8.95 -4.71 -7.54
N GLY A 85 -7.91 -5.48 -7.20
CA GLY A 85 -7.39 -5.69 -5.86
C GLY A 85 -7.99 -6.90 -5.13
N MET A 86 -7.59 -7.05 -3.87
CA MET A 86 -8.01 -8.16 -3.02
C MET A 86 -9.51 -8.07 -2.67
N GLN A 87 -9.94 -6.91 -2.16
CA GLN A 87 -11.25 -6.76 -1.53
C GLN A 87 -12.38 -6.75 -2.57
N MET A 88 -13.43 -7.52 -2.28
CA MET A 88 -14.63 -7.55 -3.12
C MET A 88 -15.30 -6.17 -3.26
N ASN A 89 -15.59 -5.76 -4.49
CA ASN A 89 -16.24 -4.50 -4.86
C ASN A 89 -17.22 -4.74 -6.01
N GLU A 90 -18.26 -3.90 -6.12
CA GLU A 90 -19.29 -4.02 -7.15
C GLU A 90 -18.75 -3.77 -8.57
N GLY A 91 -19.25 -4.56 -9.54
CA GLY A 91 -18.99 -4.35 -10.96
C GLY A 91 -17.57 -4.67 -11.45
N VAL A 92 -16.68 -5.16 -10.58
CA VAL A 92 -15.28 -5.46 -10.91
C VAL A 92 -14.85 -6.84 -10.44
N LYS A 93 -13.93 -7.47 -11.18
CA LYS A 93 -13.30 -8.73 -10.77
C LYS A 93 -12.33 -8.49 -9.62
N THR A 94 -12.40 -9.32 -8.59
CA THR A 94 -11.57 -9.22 -7.38
C THR A 94 -11.14 -10.61 -6.92
N ILE A 95 -10.02 -10.69 -6.21
CA ILE A 95 -9.49 -11.98 -5.72
C ILE A 95 -10.48 -12.67 -4.78
N GLU A 96 -11.14 -11.90 -3.91
CA GLU A 96 -12.10 -12.46 -2.96
C GLU A 96 -13.36 -13.02 -3.61
N ALA A 97 -13.86 -12.40 -4.69
CA ALA A 97 -15.01 -12.93 -5.41
C ALA A 97 -14.69 -14.29 -6.06
N GLU A 98 -13.50 -14.44 -6.65
CA GLU A 98 -13.05 -15.72 -7.22
C GLU A 98 -12.86 -16.80 -6.14
N LEU A 99 -12.22 -16.44 -5.02
CA LEU A 99 -12.02 -17.38 -3.92
C LEU A 99 -13.35 -17.78 -3.27
N GLU A 100 -14.27 -16.85 -3.05
CA GLU A 100 -15.60 -17.15 -2.50
C GLU A 100 -16.34 -18.14 -3.40
N ARG A 101 -16.33 -17.90 -4.72
CA ARG A 101 -16.93 -18.80 -5.71
C ARG A 101 -16.30 -20.18 -5.70
N ALA A 102 -14.97 -20.27 -5.79
CA ALA A 102 -14.28 -21.56 -5.81
C ALA A 102 -14.48 -22.36 -4.51
N LEU A 103 -14.49 -21.69 -3.36
CA LEU A 103 -14.78 -22.32 -2.06
C LEU A 103 -16.22 -22.82 -1.95
N PHE A 104 -17.16 -22.10 -2.59
CA PHE A 104 -18.55 -22.52 -2.68
C PHE A 104 -18.72 -23.72 -3.63
N GLU A 105 -18.17 -23.66 -4.85
CA GLU A 105 -18.23 -24.74 -5.84
C GLU A 105 -17.55 -26.03 -5.34
N ALA A 106 -16.50 -25.92 -4.53
CA ALA A 106 -15.86 -27.05 -3.87
C ALA A 106 -16.69 -27.67 -2.72
N GLY A 107 -17.85 -27.08 -2.38
CA GLY A 107 -18.76 -27.54 -1.31
C GLY A 107 -18.41 -27.04 0.09
N GLY A 108 -17.48 -26.08 0.21
CA GLY A 108 -17.02 -25.57 1.50
C GLY A 108 -17.94 -24.51 2.13
N ILE A 109 -18.80 -23.87 1.32
CA ILE A 109 -19.72 -22.82 1.74
C ILE A 109 -21.16 -23.30 1.49
N ALA A 110 -22.01 -23.22 2.52
CA ALA A 110 -23.44 -23.51 2.38
C ALA A 110 -24.15 -22.48 1.50
N GLU A 111 -25.19 -22.88 0.77
CA GLU A 111 -26.04 -21.99 -0.05
C GLU A 111 -26.47 -20.73 0.70
N THR A 112 -26.92 -20.89 1.95
CA THR A 112 -27.40 -19.80 2.81
C THR A 112 -26.31 -18.83 3.29
N ASN A 113 -25.04 -19.18 3.08
CA ASN A 113 -23.87 -18.38 3.43
C ASN A 113 -23.14 -17.80 2.21
N TYR A 114 -23.45 -18.26 0.99
CA TYR A 114 -22.79 -17.78 -0.23
C TYR A 114 -23.19 -16.33 -0.53
N GLY A 115 -22.22 -15.46 -0.81
CA GLY A 115 -22.43 -14.01 -0.95
C GLY A 115 -22.37 -13.22 0.37
N PHE A 116 -22.14 -13.91 1.50
CA PHE A 116 -22.12 -13.33 2.85
C PHE A 116 -20.82 -13.65 3.59
N LEU A 117 -19.71 -13.04 3.17
CA LEU A 117 -18.39 -13.21 3.80
C LEU A 117 -18.40 -13.03 5.35
N GLN A 118 -19.27 -12.17 5.88
CA GLN A 118 -19.49 -11.95 7.31
C GLN A 118 -20.06 -13.18 8.05
N LYS A 119 -20.88 -14.00 7.38
CA LYS A 119 -21.48 -15.23 7.95
C LYS A 119 -20.45 -16.37 8.05
N ILE A 120 -19.42 -16.35 7.21
CA ILE A 120 -18.30 -17.31 7.24
C ILE A 120 -17.06 -16.78 7.98
N GLY A 121 -17.12 -15.56 8.53
CA GLY A 121 -16.05 -15.00 9.37
C GLY A 121 -14.75 -14.76 8.59
N TRP A 122 -14.89 -14.30 7.35
CA TRP A 122 -13.79 -13.96 6.43
C TRP A 122 -12.88 -12.88 7.02
N SER A 123 -11.56 -13.07 6.92
CA SER A 123 -10.57 -12.01 7.16
C SER A 123 -9.31 -12.27 6.36
N ARG A 124 -8.55 -11.21 6.04
CA ARG A 124 -7.33 -11.25 5.20
C ARG A 124 -6.17 -10.58 5.92
N ALA A 125 -4.95 -11.09 5.76
CA ALA A 125 -3.76 -10.57 6.43
C ALA A 125 -3.30 -9.20 5.90
N ALA A 126 -3.42 -9.01 4.59
CA ALA A 126 -3.09 -7.77 3.90
C ALA A 126 -4.18 -7.38 2.89
N ARG A 127 -4.38 -6.08 2.69
CA ARG A 127 -5.12 -5.55 1.54
C ARG A 127 -4.11 -5.24 0.46
N THR A 128 -4.38 -5.67 -0.76
CA THR A 128 -3.60 -5.30 -1.95
C THR A 128 -4.46 -4.41 -2.84
N ASP A 129 -3.83 -3.38 -3.39
CA ASP A 129 -4.45 -2.45 -4.35
C ASP A 129 -4.64 -3.13 -5.71
N LYS A 130 -5.32 -2.45 -6.64
CA LYS A 130 -5.52 -2.91 -8.02
C LYS A 130 -4.18 -3.26 -8.68
N GLY A 131 -4.13 -4.41 -9.35
CA GLY A 131 -2.92 -4.86 -10.06
C GLY A 131 -1.84 -5.50 -9.18
N VAL A 132 -1.86 -5.29 -7.86
CA VAL A 132 -0.81 -5.78 -6.96
C VAL A 132 -0.90 -7.29 -6.75
N HIS A 133 0.23 -7.99 -6.87
CA HIS A 133 0.34 -9.45 -6.72
C HIS A 133 0.56 -9.86 -5.26
N ALA A 134 0.32 -11.15 -4.97
CA ALA A 134 0.74 -11.76 -3.71
C ALA A 134 1.16 -13.22 -3.93
N ALA A 135 2.23 -13.66 -3.26
CA ALA A 135 2.67 -15.06 -3.27
C ALA A 135 2.30 -15.81 -1.97
N GLY A 136 2.07 -15.07 -0.89
CA GLY A 136 1.78 -15.64 0.42
C GLY A 136 0.78 -14.77 1.21
N GLN A 137 -0.40 -14.54 0.63
CA GLN A 137 -1.53 -13.93 1.34
C GLN A 137 -2.17 -14.98 2.27
N LEU A 138 -2.50 -14.62 3.51
CA LEU A 138 -3.31 -15.47 4.38
C LEU A 138 -4.75 -14.96 4.47
N ILE A 139 -5.70 -15.86 4.26
CA ILE A 139 -7.12 -15.64 4.50
C ILE A 139 -7.59 -16.59 5.60
N SER A 140 -8.43 -16.11 6.51
CA SER A 140 -9.12 -16.96 7.48
C SER A 140 -10.60 -17.04 7.16
N VAL A 141 -11.17 -18.25 7.10
CA VAL A 141 -12.58 -18.46 6.79
C VAL A 141 -13.12 -19.71 7.49
N LYS A 142 -14.44 -19.77 7.73
CA LYS A 142 -15.11 -20.94 8.28
C LYS A 142 -15.80 -21.75 7.18
N LEU A 143 -15.41 -23.02 7.03
CA LEU A 143 -15.80 -23.88 5.91
C LEU A 143 -16.27 -25.28 6.38
N HIS A 144 -17.01 -25.96 5.50
CA HIS A 144 -17.52 -27.33 5.65
C HIS A 144 -16.64 -28.32 4.86
N VAL A 145 -15.41 -28.58 5.33
CA VAL A 145 -14.39 -29.36 4.57
C VAL A 145 -14.35 -30.84 4.97
N GLY A 146 -14.58 -31.15 6.25
CA GLY A 146 -14.30 -32.48 6.81
C GLY A 146 -12.85 -32.67 7.18
N ASP A 147 -12.35 -33.90 7.04
CA ASP A 147 -11.00 -34.30 7.46
C ASP A 147 -9.99 -34.36 6.30
N ASP A 148 -10.43 -34.56 5.05
CA ASP A 148 -9.55 -34.54 3.87
C ASP A 148 -9.36 -33.10 3.33
N VAL A 149 -8.50 -32.37 4.02
CA VAL A 149 -8.13 -31.00 3.66
C VAL A 149 -7.42 -30.92 2.31
N SER A 150 -6.62 -31.92 1.95
CA SER A 150 -5.83 -31.92 0.71
C SER A 150 -6.72 -32.06 -0.52
N ALA A 151 -7.64 -33.04 -0.53
CA ALA A 151 -8.58 -33.21 -1.63
C ALA A 151 -9.50 -31.99 -1.80
N PHE A 152 -9.88 -31.33 -0.70
CA PHE A 152 -10.64 -30.09 -0.79
C PHE A 152 -9.84 -28.96 -1.43
N VAL A 153 -8.57 -28.77 -1.06
CA VAL A 153 -7.70 -27.77 -1.71
C VAL A 153 -7.56 -28.06 -3.20
N ALA A 154 -7.42 -29.32 -3.60
CA ALA A 154 -7.38 -29.71 -5.02
C ALA A 154 -8.66 -29.32 -5.77
N LYS A 155 -9.84 -29.56 -5.18
CA LYS A 155 -11.14 -29.13 -5.75
C LYS A 155 -11.24 -27.61 -5.88
N VAL A 156 -10.80 -26.86 -4.86
CA VAL A 156 -10.80 -25.40 -4.89
C VAL A 156 -9.89 -24.89 -6.00
N ASN A 157 -8.67 -25.42 -6.11
CA ASN A 157 -7.73 -25.02 -7.17
C ASN A 157 -8.23 -25.38 -8.58
N ALA A 158 -8.97 -26.49 -8.73
CA ALA A 158 -9.61 -26.85 -10.01
C ALA A 158 -10.72 -25.87 -10.43
N ALA A 159 -11.36 -25.18 -9.48
CA ALA A 159 -12.38 -24.17 -9.72
C ALA A 159 -11.82 -22.74 -9.85
N LEU A 160 -10.55 -22.53 -9.48
CA LEU A 160 -9.87 -21.24 -9.59
C LEU A 160 -9.22 -21.06 -10.97
N PRO A 161 -9.14 -19.81 -11.45
CA PRO A 161 -8.26 -19.46 -12.55
C PRO A 161 -6.79 -19.81 -12.24
N GLN A 162 -5.99 -20.12 -13.25
CA GLN A 162 -4.57 -20.51 -13.08
C GLN A 162 -3.72 -19.44 -12.39
N ASP A 163 -4.11 -18.17 -12.48
CA ASP A 163 -3.44 -17.03 -11.86
C ASP A 163 -3.88 -16.77 -10.40
N ILE A 164 -4.65 -17.68 -9.78
CA ILE A 164 -4.98 -17.72 -8.35
C ILE A 164 -4.85 -19.16 -7.84
N GLN A 165 -4.06 -19.39 -6.78
CA GLN A 165 -3.86 -20.73 -6.24
C GLN A 165 -3.83 -20.74 -4.71
N VAL A 166 -4.55 -21.70 -4.11
CA VAL A 166 -4.42 -22.06 -2.70
C VAL A 166 -3.22 -22.98 -2.55
N MET A 167 -2.17 -22.45 -1.91
CA MET A 167 -0.90 -23.14 -1.70
C MET A 167 -0.98 -24.16 -0.57
N GLN A 168 -1.66 -23.78 0.51
CA GLN A 168 -1.79 -24.62 1.69
C GLN A 168 -3.01 -24.17 2.50
N MET A 169 -3.69 -25.13 3.15
CA MET A 169 -4.79 -24.86 4.07
C MET A 169 -4.58 -25.59 5.39
N VAL A 170 -4.78 -24.90 6.50
CA VAL A 170 -4.63 -25.48 7.85
C VAL A 170 -5.77 -25.06 8.78
N THR A 171 -6.11 -25.90 9.76
CA THR A 171 -7.13 -25.57 10.76
C THR A 171 -6.62 -24.62 11.83
N VAL A 172 -7.30 -23.49 12.06
CA VAL A 172 -6.91 -22.44 13.01
C VAL A 172 -7.93 -22.28 14.14
N THR A 173 -7.54 -21.62 15.24
CA THR A 173 -8.41 -21.50 16.42
C THR A 173 -9.70 -20.74 16.10
N LYS A 174 -10.78 -20.99 16.86
CA LYS A 174 -12.12 -20.45 16.58
C LYS A 174 -12.15 -18.92 16.42
N ASN A 175 -11.29 -18.21 17.14
CA ASN A 175 -11.21 -16.75 17.18
C ASN A 175 -10.06 -16.16 16.34
N PHE A 176 -9.34 -16.98 15.58
CA PHE A 176 -8.28 -16.51 14.71
C PHE A 176 -8.80 -15.50 13.68
N ASN A 177 -8.05 -14.41 13.49
CA ASN A 177 -8.31 -13.37 12.51
C ASN A 177 -6.99 -13.01 11.82
N ALA A 178 -6.87 -13.31 10.53
CA ALA A 178 -5.63 -13.15 9.77
C ALA A 178 -5.08 -11.72 9.83
N LYS A 179 -5.93 -10.69 9.85
CA LYS A 179 -5.49 -9.28 9.92
C LYS A 179 -4.86 -8.96 11.28
N LEU A 180 -5.57 -9.30 12.36
CA LEU A 180 -5.20 -8.92 13.72
C LEU A 180 -4.07 -9.78 14.29
N THR A 181 -3.94 -11.00 13.78
CA THR A 181 -2.94 -11.95 14.25
C THR A 181 -1.63 -11.89 13.45
N CYS A 182 -1.63 -11.26 12.28
CA CYS A 182 -0.44 -11.09 11.45
C CYS A 182 0.51 -10.04 12.04
N ASP A 183 1.71 -10.46 12.44
CA ASP A 183 2.69 -9.64 13.13
C ASP A 183 3.67 -8.94 12.17
N GLN A 184 4.03 -9.57 11.05
CA GLN A 184 4.96 -9.02 10.07
C GLN A 184 4.54 -9.35 8.64
N ARG A 185 5.09 -8.61 7.68
CA ARG A 185 4.93 -8.91 6.25
C ARG A 185 6.29 -8.82 5.57
N THR A 186 6.54 -9.78 4.68
CA THR A 186 7.60 -9.68 3.67
C THR A 186 6.98 -9.20 2.37
N TYR A 187 7.52 -8.11 1.85
CA TYR A 187 7.31 -7.70 0.47
C TYR A 187 8.57 -7.96 -0.32
N GLU A 188 8.38 -8.29 -1.59
CA GLU A 188 9.47 -8.37 -2.56
C GLU A 188 9.22 -7.37 -3.67
N TYR A 189 10.31 -6.82 -4.20
CA TYR A 189 10.30 -5.90 -5.32
C TYR A 189 11.22 -6.44 -6.41
N LEU A 190 10.65 -6.82 -7.54
CA LEU A 190 11.40 -7.27 -8.71
C LEU A 190 11.65 -6.06 -9.62
N ALA A 191 12.90 -5.81 -9.97
CA ALA A 191 13.27 -4.71 -10.84
C ALA A 191 14.43 -5.07 -11.78
N PRO A 192 14.52 -4.47 -12.97
CA PRO A 192 15.67 -4.65 -13.82
C PRO A 192 16.88 -3.91 -13.22
N THR A 193 18.08 -4.48 -13.32
CA THR A 193 19.26 -3.95 -12.62
C THR A 193 19.75 -2.62 -13.17
N PHE A 194 19.42 -2.27 -14.42
CA PHE A 194 19.83 -1.01 -15.04
C PHE A 194 19.34 0.22 -14.27
N ILE A 195 18.29 0.11 -13.43
CA ILE A 195 17.84 1.22 -12.60
C ILE A 195 18.88 1.70 -11.59
N PHE A 196 19.87 0.86 -11.27
CA PHE A 196 20.98 1.19 -10.37
C PHE A 196 22.22 1.70 -11.10
N GLY A 197 22.15 1.84 -12.43
CA GLY A 197 23.25 2.36 -13.25
C GLY A 197 23.67 3.77 -12.82
N SER A 198 24.97 4.06 -12.97
CA SER A 198 25.51 5.37 -12.60
C SER A 198 24.88 6.49 -13.42
N ARG A 199 24.49 7.58 -12.75
CA ARG A 199 23.88 8.77 -13.33
C ARG A 199 24.55 10.03 -12.77
N ALA A 200 24.60 11.08 -13.58
CA ALA A 200 25.26 12.34 -13.21
C ALA A 200 24.54 13.04 -12.05
N ARG A 201 25.31 13.70 -11.17
CA ARG A 201 24.73 14.55 -10.12
C ARG A 201 24.24 15.86 -10.72
N HIS A 202 23.09 16.34 -10.24
CA HIS A 202 22.55 17.62 -10.68
C HIS A 202 23.54 18.78 -10.52
N ARG A 203 24.30 18.80 -9.42
CA ARG A 203 25.29 19.86 -9.17
C ARG A 203 26.41 19.93 -10.21
N ASP A 204 26.68 18.83 -10.93
CA ASP A 204 27.71 18.79 -11.96
C ASP A 204 27.19 19.38 -13.30
N LEU A 205 25.88 19.50 -13.48
CA LEU A 205 25.25 20.12 -14.66
C LEU A 205 25.17 21.65 -14.55
N ASP A 206 25.08 22.19 -13.33
CA ASP A 206 25.06 23.63 -13.09
C ASP A 206 26.44 24.29 -13.28
N ASP A 207 27.53 23.54 -13.05
CA ASP A 207 28.92 24.01 -13.21
C ASP A 207 29.41 23.95 -14.69
N ALA A 208 28.71 23.18 -15.53
CA ALA A 208 28.95 23.09 -16.98
C ALA A 208 28.19 24.18 -17.75
N GLY A 209 28.45 25.44 -17.40
CA GLY A 209 28.09 26.67 -18.09
C GLY A 209 27.01 26.60 -19.16
N ASN A 210 25.74 26.79 -18.77
CA ASN A 210 24.77 27.40 -19.66
C ASN A 210 23.71 28.16 -18.87
N ASN A 211 23.71 29.47 -19.05
CA ASN A 211 22.72 30.42 -18.59
C ASN A 211 21.38 30.12 -19.30
N ARG A 212 20.64 29.11 -18.83
CA ARG A 212 19.25 28.88 -19.22
C ARG A 212 18.37 29.50 -18.15
N ASP A 213 17.44 30.33 -18.61
CA ASP A 213 16.42 30.97 -17.78
C ASP A 213 15.90 30.00 -16.72
N ASN A 214 16.03 30.42 -15.47
CA ASN A 214 15.80 29.61 -14.27
C ASN A 214 14.30 29.40 -14.02
N ALA A 215 13.59 28.87 -15.03
CA ALA A 215 12.27 28.31 -14.85
C ALA A 215 12.47 26.96 -14.16
N VAL A 216 12.41 26.96 -12.83
CA VAL A 216 12.35 25.74 -12.02
C VAL A 216 11.21 24.89 -12.58
N ILE A 217 11.53 23.86 -13.38
CA ILE A 217 10.54 22.91 -13.87
C ILE A 217 10.17 22.05 -12.67
N LYS A 218 9.22 22.56 -11.87
CA LYS A 218 8.71 21.89 -10.69
C LYS A 218 8.01 20.61 -11.12
N TRP A 219 8.26 19.52 -10.39
CA TRP A 219 7.49 18.28 -10.48
C TRP A 219 5.99 18.61 -10.56
N PRO A 220 5.31 18.38 -11.69
CA PRO A 220 3.88 18.65 -11.78
C PRO A 220 3.16 17.82 -10.72
N SER A 221 2.33 18.45 -9.89
CA SER A 221 1.56 17.75 -8.85
C SER A 221 0.71 16.61 -9.45
N ASP A 222 0.28 16.77 -10.71
CA ASP A 222 -0.49 15.80 -11.50
C ASP A 222 0.31 14.51 -11.87
N LEU A 223 1.65 14.54 -11.83
CA LEU A 223 2.52 13.38 -12.13
C LEU A 223 2.85 12.53 -10.90
N ARG A 224 2.56 13.01 -9.69
CA ARG A 224 2.94 12.30 -8.45
C ARG A 224 2.08 11.07 -8.16
N ASP A 225 0.86 11.00 -8.70
CA ASP A 225 -0.13 9.96 -8.37
C ASP A 225 -0.62 9.14 -9.57
N LEU A 226 -0.25 9.50 -10.79
CA LEU A 226 -0.63 8.77 -12.01
C LEU A 226 0.59 8.01 -12.54
N GLU A 227 0.68 6.74 -12.16
CA GLU A 227 1.56 5.77 -12.82
C GLU A 227 1.25 5.63 -14.32
N GLU A 228 0.02 6.00 -14.71
CA GLU A 228 -0.46 6.08 -16.09
C GLU A 228 -0.08 7.38 -16.84
N SER A 229 0.48 8.40 -16.16
CA SER A 229 0.85 9.68 -16.80
C SER A 229 2.35 9.84 -17.05
N VAL A 230 3.17 8.81 -16.80
CA VAL A 230 4.54 8.78 -17.35
C VAL A 230 4.39 8.80 -18.87
N ASP A 231 4.61 9.98 -19.44
CA ASP A 231 4.24 10.39 -20.78
C ASP A 231 4.30 9.22 -21.78
N ASN A 232 3.16 8.83 -22.37
CA ASN A 232 3.16 7.91 -23.52
C ASN A 232 3.97 8.47 -24.70
N THR A 233 4.33 9.75 -24.62
CA THR A 233 5.18 10.51 -25.53
C THR A 233 6.69 10.25 -25.35
N LEU A 234 7.14 9.75 -24.18
CA LEU A 234 8.55 9.43 -23.93
C LEU A 234 8.92 8.12 -24.64
N VAL A 235 9.62 8.25 -25.76
CA VAL A 235 10.18 7.12 -26.52
C VAL A 235 11.58 6.84 -26.01
N ILE A 236 11.84 5.60 -25.61
CA ILE A 236 13.18 5.10 -25.32
C ILE A 236 13.85 4.76 -26.65
N ASP A 237 14.99 5.38 -26.94
CA ASP A 237 15.76 5.13 -28.15
C ASP A 237 16.37 3.73 -28.16
N SER A 238 16.66 3.22 -29.35
CA SER A 238 17.23 1.89 -29.54
C SER A 238 18.58 1.72 -28.84
N THR A 239 19.38 2.78 -28.75
CA THR A 239 20.70 2.74 -28.11
C THR A 239 20.56 2.54 -26.60
N THR A 240 19.71 3.33 -25.94
CA THR A 240 19.41 3.16 -24.51
C THR A 240 18.79 1.81 -24.21
N LEU A 241 17.94 1.29 -25.10
CA LEU A 241 17.38 -0.06 -24.95
C LEU A 241 18.47 -1.14 -24.93
N GLU A 242 19.40 -1.10 -25.88
CA GLU A 242 20.50 -2.08 -25.91
C GLU A 242 21.46 -1.90 -24.72
N ALA A 243 21.67 -0.67 -24.26
CA ALA A 243 22.40 -0.39 -23.02
C ALA A 243 21.71 -1.04 -21.80
N HIS A 244 20.39 -0.92 -21.67
CA HIS A 244 19.62 -1.55 -20.59
C HIS A 244 19.69 -3.09 -20.63
N LYS A 245 19.66 -3.69 -21.82
CA LYS A 245 19.78 -5.15 -21.98
C LYS A 245 21.19 -5.66 -21.65
N THR A 246 22.22 -4.90 -22.00
CA THR A 246 23.63 -5.28 -21.77
C THR A 246 24.11 -4.96 -20.36
N PHE A 247 23.41 -4.09 -19.63
CA PHE A 247 23.76 -3.71 -18.27
C PHE A 247 23.82 -4.93 -17.33
N ARG A 248 24.92 -5.05 -16.57
CA ARG A 248 25.10 -6.06 -15.53
C ARG A 248 25.58 -5.40 -14.25
N MET A 249 24.94 -5.73 -13.15
CA MET A 249 25.23 -5.19 -11.84
C MET A 249 26.52 -5.80 -11.30
N SER A 250 27.50 -4.94 -10.99
CA SER A 250 28.76 -5.38 -10.38
C SER A 250 28.55 -5.83 -8.93
N LYS A 251 29.50 -6.60 -8.39
CA LYS A 251 29.49 -7.02 -6.98
C LYS A 251 29.54 -5.82 -6.05
N ASP A 252 30.36 -4.83 -6.37
CA ASP A 252 30.51 -3.61 -5.57
C ASP A 252 29.20 -2.79 -5.55
N MET A 253 28.49 -2.74 -6.68
CA MET A 253 27.17 -2.08 -6.75
C MET A 253 26.12 -2.84 -5.92
N LEU A 254 26.14 -4.17 -5.92
CA LEU A 254 25.27 -4.98 -5.06
C LEU A 254 25.58 -4.78 -3.56
N GLU A 255 26.84 -4.63 -3.19
CA GLU A 255 27.27 -4.32 -1.83
C GLU A 255 26.86 -2.90 -1.41
N LEU A 256 27.00 -1.92 -2.30
CA LEU A 256 26.50 -0.56 -2.09
C LEU A 256 24.97 -0.53 -1.95
N LEU A 257 24.26 -1.29 -2.78
CA LEU A 257 22.80 -1.44 -2.67
C LEU A 257 22.42 -2.04 -1.31
N ASN A 258 23.03 -3.15 -0.89
CA ASN A 258 22.73 -3.77 0.39
C ASN A 258 23.06 -2.86 1.59
N SER A 259 24.19 -2.15 1.57
CA SER A 259 24.53 -1.19 2.63
C SER A 259 23.56 -0.01 2.67
N THR A 260 23.08 0.46 1.51
CA THR A 260 22.05 1.50 1.40
C THR A 260 20.70 1.02 1.95
N LEU A 261 20.26 -0.19 1.57
CA LEU A 261 19.00 -0.78 2.06
C LEU A 261 19.04 -1.01 3.58
N ASN A 262 20.19 -1.38 4.12
CA ASN A 262 20.36 -1.65 5.55
C ASN A 262 20.16 -0.39 6.42
N GLN A 263 20.29 0.82 5.89
CA GLN A 263 20.00 2.06 6.62
C GLN A 263 18.53 2.18 7.05
N TYR A 264 17.62 1.48 6.36
CA TYR A 264 16.21 1.45 6.70
C TYR A 264 15.89 0.53 7.88
N VAL A 265 16.80 -0.38 8.26
CA VAL A 265 16.56 -1.36 9.33
C VAL A 265 16.50 -0.66 10.68
N GLY A 266 15.56 -1.09 11.52
CA GLY A 266 15.28 -0.48 12.82
C GLY A 266 13.97 0.31 12.85
N THR A 267 13.79 1.05 13.94
CA THR A 267 12.61 1.90 14.15
C THR A 267 12.96 3.31 13.75
N HIS A 268 12.31 3.80 12.69
CA HIS A 268 12.55 5.15 12.17
C HIS A 268 11.23 5.87 11.91
N ASN A 269 11.32 7.19 11.75
CA ASN A 269 10.21 8.03 11.35
C ASN A 269 10.12 8.10 9.82
N PHE A 270 9.11 7.44 9.25
CA PHE A 270 8.94 7.30 7.80
C PHE A 270 7.96 8.31 7.19
N HIS A 271 7.78 9.48 7.81
CA HIS A 271 6.78 10.48 7.36
C HIS A 271 7.01 10.99 5.93
N ASN A 272 8.26 11.09 5.46
CA ASN A 272 8.58 11.45 4.06
C ASN A 272 8.36 10.30 3.08
N PHE A 273 8.34 9.06 3.57
CA PHE A 273 8.14 7.85 2.77
C PHE A 273 6.65 7.51 2.56
N THR A 274 5.75 8.39 2.94
CA THR A 274 4.32 8.30 2.63
C THR A 274 3.80 9.65 2.10
N SER A 275 2.55 9.70 1.67
CA SER A 275 1.86 10.94 1.34
C SER A 275 1.08 11.44 2.56
N LYS A 276 0.90 12.76 2.67
CA LYS A 276 -0.01 13.43 3.63
C LYS A 276 0.22 13.05 5.11
N MET A 277 1.46 12.79 5.50
CA MET A 277 1.82 12.49 6.89
C MET A 277 2.68 13.61 7.47
N GLU A 278 2.36 14.07 8.66
CA GLU A 278 3.17 15.08 9.37
C GLU A 278 4.38 14.44 10.04
N PRO A 279 5.53 15.15 10.17
CA PRO A 279 6.71 14.60 10.81
C PRO A 279 6.49 14.21 12.28
N THR A 280 5.62 14.91 12.99
CA THR A 280 5.34 14.66 14.41
C THR A 280 4.30 13.56 14.65
N ASN A 281 3.68 13.03 13.60
CA ASN A 281 2.64 12.02 13.75
C ASN A 281 3.25 10.69 14.24
N PRO A 282 2.85 10.14 15.41
CA PRO A 282 3.37 8.87 15.92
C PRO A 282 3.13 7.69 14.96
N GLN A 283 2.10 7.77 14.11
CA GLN A 283 1.82 6.78 13.08
C GLN A 283 2.84 6.79 11.94
N ALA A 284 3.79 7.72 11.88
CA ALA A 284 4.88 7.69 10.92
C ALA A 284 5.98 6.70 11.32
N ASN A 285 6.09 6.34 12.61
CA ASN A 285 7.11 5.41 13.09
C ASN A 285 6.81 3.98 12.66
N ARG A 286 7.76 3.35 11.97
CA ARG A 286 7.66 1.95 11.54
C ARG A 286 8.94 1.20 11.88
N PHE A 287 8.81 -0.11 12.04
CA PHE A 287 9.93 -1.00 12.32
C PHE A 287 10.18 -1.92 11.13
N ILE A 288 11.35 -1.74 10.52
CA ILE A 288 11.88 -2.61 9.46
C ILE A 288 12.83 -3.61 10.11
N ILE A 289 12.59 -4.88 9.85
CA ILE A 289 13.31 -6.01 10.45
C ILE A 289 14.52 -6.35 9.60
N SER A 290 14.35 -6.40 8.28
CA SER A 290 15.44 -6.59 7.33
C SER A 290 15.08 -5.99 5.98
N PHE A 291 16.11 -5.56 5.24
CA PHE A 291 15.96 -5.12 3.86
C PHE A 291 17.25 -5.43 3.08
N ASN A 292 17.17 -6.34 2.10
CA ASN A 292 18.32 -6.78 1.33
C ASN A 292 17.96 -7.06 -0.13
N ALA A 293 18.98 -7.15 -0.99
CA ALA A 293 18.87 -7.56 -2.37
C ALA A 293 19.40 -8.99 -2.54
N ASP A 294 18.66 -9.83 -3.27
CA ASP A 294 19.12 -11.15 -3.69
C ASP A 294 20.15 -11.02 -4.83
N ARG A 295 20.83 -12.13 -5.16
CA ARG A 295 21.75 -12.17 -6.31
C ARG A 295 20.97 -11.92 -7.61
N PRO A 296 21.47 -11.03 -8.50
CA PRO A 296 20.85 -10.82 -9.81
C PRO A 296 20.80 -12.09 -10.65
N PHE A 297 19.82 -12.15 -11.54
CA PHE A 297 19.66 -13.22 -12.51
C PHE A 297 19.22 -12.66 -13.86
N VAL A 298 19.54 -13.36 -14.94
CA VAL A 298 19.21 -12.93 -16.32
C VAL A 298 17.99 -13.69 -16.81
N GLN A 299 17.01 -12.96 -17.34
CA GLN A 299 15.81 -13.51 -17.98
C GLN A 299 15.29 -12.52 -19.05
N ASN A 300 14.91 -13.03 -20.22
CA ASN A 300 14.47 -12.23 -21.38
C ASN A 300 15.48 -11.14 -21.77
N ASP A 301 16.76 -11.51 -21.91
CA ASP A 301 17.90 -10.64 -22.28
C ASP A 301 18.16 -9.45 -21.36
N MET A 302 17.50 -9.38 -20.20
CA MET A 302 17.71 -8.36 -19.17
C MET A 302 18.11 -9.01 -17.85
N GLU A 303 18.94 -8.31 -17.08
CA GLU A 303 19.27 -8.72 -15.73
C GLU A 303 18.30 -8.10 -14.73
N TRP A 304 17.84 -8.92 -13.78
CA TRP A 304 16.85 -8.58 -12.78
C TRP A 304 17.40 -8.83 -11.38
N VAL A 305 16.94 -8.03 -10.43
CA VAL A 305 17.24 -8.18 -9.01
C VAL A 305 15.94 -8.17 -8.21
N ARG A 306 15.90 -9.02 -7.19
CA ARG A 306 14.80 -9.09 -6.22
C ARG A 306 15.24 -8.44 -4.92
N LEU A 307 14.54 -7.39 -4.52
CA LEU A 307 14.72 -6.75 -3.21
C LEU A 307 13.70 -7.34 -2.25
N ARG A 308 14.10 -7.71 -1.04
CA ARG A 308 13.24 -8.28 -0.01
C ARG A 308 13.25 -7.40 1.22
N VAL A 309 12.07 -6.94 1.63
CA VAL A 309 11.88 -6.14 2.85
C VAL A 309 10.93 -6.85 3.80
N VAL A 310 11.35 -7.01 5.05
CA VAL A 310 10.54 -7.55 6.15
C VAL A 310 10.28 -6.42 7.14
N GLY A 311 9.02 -6.21 7.48
CA GLY A 311 8.64 -5.19 8.45
C GLY A 311 7.34 -5.56 9.17
N GLN A 312 7.11 -4.95 10.34
CA GLN A 312 5.89 -5.19 11.11
C GLN A 312 4.65 -4.66 10.40
N SER A 313 4.75 -3.44 9.88
CA SER A 313 3.70 -2.78 9.11
C SER A 313 4.29 -1.74 8.15
N PHE A 314 3.54 -1.40 7.10
CA PHE A 314 3.97 -0.46 6.07
C PHE A 314 2.91 0.64 5.89
N LEU A 315 3.36 1.86 5.63
CA LEU A 315 2.52 2.99 5.22
C LEU A 315 2.18 2.90 3.73
N LEU A 316 1.25 3.74 3.26
CA LEU A 316 0.97 3.88 1.84
C LEU A 316 2.21 4.37 1.10
N HIS A 317 2.54 3.75 -0.04
CA HIS A 317 3.73 4.04 -0.86
C HIS A 317 5.10 3.83 -0.18
N HIS A 318 5.12 3.36 1.07
CA HIS A 318 6.32 3.26 1.91
C HIS A 318 7.50 2.59 1.21
N ILE A 319 7.31 1.34 0.80
CA ILE A 319 8.35 0.51 0.20
C ILE A 319 8.82 1.11 -1.12
N ARG A 320 7.90 1.63 -1.94
CA ARG A 320 8.21 2.22 -3.25
C ARG A 320 9.06 3.49 -3.12
N LYS A 321 8.82 4.31 -2.08
CA LYS A 321 9.64 5.48 -1.80
C LYS A 321 11.02 5.09 -1.25
N MET A 322 11.10 4.07 -0.37
CA MET A 322 12.40 3.55 0.08
C MET A 322 13.25 3.06 -1.09
N ILE A 323 12.65 2.30 -2.00
CA ILE A 323 13.34 1.79 -3.20
C ILE A 323 13.73 2.92 -4.14
N GLY A 324 12.83 3.88 -4.40
CA GLY A 324 13.15 5.04 -5.24
C GLY A 324 14.34 5.83 -4.71
N THR A 325 14.39 6.07 -3.40
CA THR A 325 15.52 6.77 -2.78
C THR A 325 16.80 5.93 -2.83
N ALA A 326 16.72 4.62 -2.59
CA ALA A 326 17.87 3.73 -2.71
C ALA A 326 18.44 3.70 -4.14
N VAL A 327 17.58 3.74 -5.16
CA VAL A 327 18.00 3.85 -6.57
C VAL A 327 18.84 5.10 -6.80
N GLU A 328 18.40 6.26 -6.31
CA GLU A 328 19.09 7.54 -6.49
C GLU A 328 20.44 7.60 -5.75
N VAL A 329 20.52 6.99 -4.56
CA VAL A 329 21.79 6.85 -3.82
C VAL A 329 22.78 5.96 -4.56
N VAL A 330 22.35 4.77 -5.00
CA VAL A 330 23.21 3.79 -5.68
C VAL A 330 23.63 4.28 -7.07
N SER A 331 22.76 5.01 -7.77
CA SER A 331 23.08 5.65 -9.05
C SER A 331 24.11 6.78 -8.91
N GLY A 332 24.36 7.26 -7.68
CA GLY A 332 25.28 8.36 -7.39
C GLY A 332 24.67 9.76 -7.55
N VAL A 333 23.36 9.88 -7.79
CA VAL A 333 22.67 11.18 -7.93
C VAL A 333 22.62 11.93 -6.60
N THR A 334 22.47 11.18 -5.51
CA THR A 334 22.45 11.71 -4.15
C THR A 334 23.33 10.88 -3.22
N ASP A 335 23.68 11.44 -2.07
CA ASP A 335 24.56 10.80 -1.10
C ASP A 335 23.78 9.91 -0.11
N SER A 336 24.45 8.95 0.52
CA SER A 336 23.82 8.05 1.49
C SER A 336 23.16 8.76 2.67
N SER A 337 23.65 9.94 3.10
CA SER A 337 23.05 10.66 4.23
C SER A 337 21.69 11.27 3.89
N THR A 338 21.29 11.29 2.62
CA THR A 338 19.92 11.66 2.21
C THR A 338 18.86 10.80 2.88
N ILE A 339 19.13 9.50 3.10
CA ILE A 339 18.19 8.60 3.79
C ILE A 339 17.99 9.04 5.24
N GLU A 340 19.09 9.32 5.95
CA GLU A 340 19.05 9.81 7.33
C GLU A 340 18.33 11.17 7.42
N ARG A 341 18.65 12.11 6.53
CA ARG A 341 17.97 13.41 6.45
C ARG A 341 16.48 13.25 6.15
N ALA A 342 16.09 12.28 5.32
CA ALA A 342 14.69 12.00 5.01
C ALA A 342 13.91 11.42 6.20
N MET A 343 14.57 10.84 7.19
CA MET A 343 13.96 10.35 8.44
C MET A 343 13.92 11.40 9.55
N ALA A 344 14.63 12.52 9.39
CA ALA A 344 14.58 13.65 10.30
C ALA A 344 13.21 14.35 10.28
N LEU A 345 12.95 15.25 11.24
CA LEU A 345 11.67 15.96 11.38
C LEU A 345 11.42 17.07 10.34
N THR A 346 12.18 17.05 9.24
CA THR A 346 12.06 17.98 8.10
C THR A 346 11.39 17.28 6.91
N LYS A 347 10.74 18.06 6.05
CA LYS A 347 10.12 17.55 4.83
C LYS A 347 11.11 17.49 3.68
N MET A 348 11.02 16.40 2.91
CA MET A 348 11.80 16.16 1.70
C MET A 348 10.92 15.42 0.70
N ASP A 349 10.94 15.87 -0.56
CA ASP A 349 10.29 15.14 -1.65
C ASP A 349 11.18 13.95 -2.06
N LEU A 350 10.57 12.76 -2.14
CA LEU A 350 11.26 11.51 -2.47
C LEU A 350 10.66 10.87 -3.72
N PRO A 351 11.48 10.26 -4.60
CA PRO A 351 10.99 9.50 -5.74
C PRO A 351 10.17 8.30 -5.29
N LYS A 352 9.16 7.94 -6.10
CA LYS A 352 8.32 6.77 -5.88
C LYS A 352 8.58 5.77 -7.01
N ALA A 353 9.18 4.63 -6.70
CA ALA A 353 9.44 3.58 -7.68
C ALA A 353 8.13 3.04 -8.30
N PRO A 354 8.12 2.47 -9.51
CA PRO A 354 6.94 1.86 -10.13
C PRO A 354 6.28 0.79 -9.23
N SER A 355 4.95 0.65 -9.29
CA SER A 355 4.21 -0.32 -8.47
C SER A 355 4.33 -1.75 -8.98
N VAL A 356 4.52 -1.92 -10.30
CA VAL A 356 4.48 -3.21 -10.99
C VAL A 356 5.42 -4.24 -10.38
N GLY A 357 6.60 -3.82 -9.92
CA GLY A 357 7.58 -4.72 -9.30
C GLY A 357 7.20 -5.19 -7.88
N LEU A 358 6.28 -4.51 -7.19
CA LEU A 358 5.98 -4.75 -5.79
C LEU A 358 4.90 -5.81 -5.61
N TYR A 359 5.17 -6.81 -4.78
CA TYR A 359 4.19 -7.80 -4.39
C TYR A 359 4.37 -8.28 -2.94
N LEU A 360 3.28 -8.73 -2.34
CA LEU A 360 3.32 -9.36 -1.01
C LEU A 360 3.93 -10.75 -1.14
N ALA A 361 5.15 -10.95 -0.67
CA ALA A 361 5.78 -12.27 -0.71
C ALA A 361 5.19 -13.20 0.34
N GLN A 362 5.02 -12.74 1.59
CA GLN A 362 4.50 -13.55 2.67
C GLN A 362 3.96 -12.70 3.84
N ALA A 363 2.81 -13.08 4.39
CA ALA A 363 2.38 -12.64 5.72
C ALA A 363 2.99 -13.56 6.80
N HIS A 364 3.27 -13.03 7.98
CA HIS A 364 3.89 -13.81 9.06
C HIS A 364 3.02 -13.88 10.30
N PHE A 365 3.15 -15.00 11.01
CA PHE A 365 2.34 -15.39 12.17
C PHE A 365 3.20 -16.05 13.26
N GLU A 366 4.48 -15.69 13.39
CA GLU A 366 5.39 -16.34 14.35
C GLU A 366 4.87 -16.25 15.78
N VAL A 367 4.35 -15.08 16.18
CA VAL A 367 3.83 -14.87 17.53
C VAL A 367 2.63 -15.79 17.81
N TYR A 368 1.80 -16.06 16.79
CA TYR A 368 0.71 -17.00 16.91
C TYR A 368 1.21 -18.44 17.02
N ASN A 369 2.17 -18.83 16.17
CA ASN A 369 2.75 -20.17 16.18
C ASN A 369 3.41 -20.49 17.52
N MET A 370 4.16 -19.54 18.10
CA MET A 370 4.74 -19.67 19.45
C MET A 370 3.67 -19.92 20.51
N LYS A 371 2.61 -19.09 20.54
CA LYS A 371 1.50 -19.25 21.51
C LYS A 371 0.75 -20.57 21.37
N MET A 372 0.71 -21.15 20.17
CA MET A 372 0.07 -22.45 19.93
C MET A 372 0.98 -23.60 20.34
N ALA A 373 2.30 -23.49 20.14
CA ALA A 373 3.27 -24.50 20.58
C ALA A 373 3.30 -24.67 22.10
N ASP A 374 3.17 -23.57 22.85
CA ASP A 374 3.10 -23.58 24.32
C ASP A 374 1.78 -24.18 24.86
N SER A 375 0.76 -24.31 24.01
CA SER A 375 -0.54 -24.84 24.41
C SER A 375 -0.58 -26.37 24.29
N ILE A 376 -0.53 -27.04 25.44
CA ILE A 376 -0.57 -28.51 25.61
C ILE A 376 -1.79 -29.16 24.91
N GLN A 377 -2.84 -28.39 24.59
CA GLN A 377 -4.12 -28.89 24.09
C GLN A 377 -4.34 -28.77 22.56
N THR A 378 -3.40 -28.22 21.79
CA THR A 378 -3.63 -28.00 20.35
C THR A 378 -2.53 -28.57 19.47
N SER A 379 -2.74 -29.80 18.98
CA SER A 379 -2.02 -30.40 17.84
C SER A 379 -2.45 -29.74 16.51
N ARG A 380 -2.24 -28.43 16.37
CA ARG A 380 -2.50 -27.70 15.12
C ARG A 380 -1.17 -27.45 14.41
N PRO A 381 -1.07 -27.66 13.10
CA PRO A 381 0.14 -27.33 12.36
C PRO A 381 0.40 -25.81 12.40
N PRO A 382 1.67 -25.38 12.35
CA PRO A 382 2.02 -23.97 12.34
C PRO A 382 1.47 -23.27 11.09
N LEU A 383 1.14 -21.99 11.23
CA LEU A 383 0.81 -21.09 10.12
C LEU A 383 2.10 -20.51 9.54
N ASP A 384 2.77 -21.29 8.72
CA ASP A 384 3.89 -20.82 7.90
C ASP A 384 3.90 -21.54 6.53
N LEU A 385 4.85 -21.17 5.68
CA LEU A 385 5.08 -21.74 4.35
C LEU A 385 6.46 -22.43 4.28
N LYS A 386 6.94 -22.98 5.41
CA LYS A 386 8.31 -23.53 5.50
C LYS A 386 8.43 -24.95 4.97
N ASP A 387 7.32 -25.63 4.71
CA ASP A 387 7.36 -26.94 4.08
C ASP A 387 8.06 -26.83 2.70
N PRO A 388 9.11 -27.62 2.42
CA PRO A 388 9.88 -27.48 1.20
C PRO A 388 9.06 -27.59 -0.08
N SER A 389 8.06 -28.48 -0.11
CA SER A 389 7.20 -28.67 -1.28
C SER A 389 6.31 -27.47 -1.53
N VAL A 390 5.79 -26.86 -0.46
CA VAL A 390 4.96 -25.65 -0.53
C VAL A 390 5.81 -24.44 -0.89
N ALA A 391 7.00 -24.29 -0.29
CA ALA A 391 7.91 -23.20 -0.60
C ALA A 391 8.35 -23.21 -2.07
N GLU A 392 8.64 -24.40 -2.61
CA GLU A 392 8.98 -24.56 -4.02
C GLU A 392 7.79 -24.26 -4.93
N ALA A 393 6.59 -24.73 -4.60
CA ALA A 393 5.37 -24.37 -5.33
C ALA A 393 5.10 -22.85 -5.34
N VAL A 394 5.35 -22.16 -4.21
CA VAL A 394 5.22 -20.70 -4.11
C VAL A 394 6.25 -19.99 -4.99
N GLU A 395 7.52 -20.40 -4.98
CA GLU A 395 8.54 -19.83 -5.86
C GLU A 395 8.27 -20.13 -7.34
N GLN A 396 7.76 -21.31 -7.67
CA GLN A 396 7.36 -21.65 -9.03
C GLN A 396 6.21 -20.76 -9.50
N PHE A 397 5.18 -20.57 -8.67
CA PHE A 397 4.08 -19.65 -8.98
C PHE A 397 4.55 -18.21 -9.17
N LYS A 398 5.49 -17.74 -8.32
CA LYS A 398 6.12 -16.43 -8.50
C LYS A 398 6.75 -16.31 -9.88
N ARG A 399 7.52 -17.32 -10.32
CA ARG A 399 8.20 -17.31 -11.63
C ARG A 399 7.20 -17.31 -12.79
N ASP A 400 6.23 -18.23 -12.74
CA ASP A 400 5.33 -18.49 -13.86
C ASP A 400 4.29 -17.38 -14.09
N TYR A 401 3.81 -16.74 -13.02
CA TYR A 401 2.71 -15.78 -13.12
C TYR A 401 3.10 -14.35 -12.73
N ILE A 402 3.89 -14.17 -11.65
CA ILE A 402 4.22 -12.84 -11.15
C ILE A 402 5.41 -12.26 -11.92
N PHE A 403 6.51 -12.98 -12.00
CA PHE A 403 7.74 -12.52 -12.65
C PHE A 403 7.53 -12.42 -14.14
N ASP A 404 6.93 -13.44 -14.76
CA ASP A 404 6.53 -13.40 -16.17
C ASP A 404 5.70 -12.16 -16.49
N HIS A 405 4.71 -11.82 -15.65
CA HIS A 405 3.92 -10.62 -15.85
C HIS A 405 4.75 -9.34 -15.76
N ILE A 406 5.56 -9.18 -14.71
CA ILE A 406 6.38 -7.99 -14.48
C ILE A 406 7.37 -7.79 -15.64
N MET A 407 8.03 -8.86 -16.08
CA MET A 407 9.01 -8.83 -17.15
C MET A 407 8.38 -8.50 -18.50
N LYS A 408 7.27 -9.16 -18.86
CA LYS A 408 6.51 -8.84 -20.09
C LYS A 408 5.92 -7.45 -20.07
N HIS A 409 5.51 -6.96 -18.88
CA HIS A 409 5.05 -5.59 -18.72
C HIS A 409 6.17 -4.62 -19.07
N GLU A 410 7.37 -4.78 -18.47
CA GLU A 410 8.50 -3.91 -18.78
C GLU A 410 8.92 -3.96 -20.25
N GLU A 411 8.93 -5.15 -20.86
CA GLU A 411 9.26 -5.29 -22.28
C GLU A 411 8.30 -4.48 -23.18
N ARG A 412 7.01 -4.47 -22.84
CA ARG A 412 5.96 -3.80 -23.61
C ARG A 412 5.86 -2.30 -23.34
N THR A 413 5.92 -1.88 -22.07
CA THR A 413 5.59 -0.51 -21.66
C THR A 413 6.81 0.32 -21.32
N ARG A 414 7.95 -0.32 -21.04
CA ARG A 414 9.20 0.33 -20.62
C ARG A 414 9.02 1.20 -19.39
N THR A 415 8.20 0.74 -18.44
CA THR A 415 7.81 1.50 -17.24
C THR A 415 9.02 1.94 -16.42
N TYR A 416 9.99 1.06 -16.19
CA TYR A 416 11.21 1.39 -15.43
C TYR A 416 12.11 2.36 -16.20
N ALA A 417 12.33 2.12 -17.49
CA ALA A 417 13.14 3.01 -18.32
C ALA A 417 12.53 4.42 -18.43
N LYS A 418 11.22 4.52 -18.66
CA LYS A 418 10.52 5.81 -18.70
C LYS A 418 10.57 6.52 -17.35
N TRP A 419 10.39 5.78 -16.24
CA TRP A 419 10.51 6.33 -14.90
C TRP A 419 11.89 6.91 -14.62
N LEU A 420 12.97 6.21 -14.97
CA LEU A 420 14.34 6.76 -14.87
C LEU A 420 14.49 8.03 -15.69
N ARG A 421 14.00 8.03 -16.93
CA ARG A 421 14.09 9.18 -17.83
C ARG A 421 13.35 10.40 -17.28
N THR A 422 12.21 10.19 -16.63
CA THR A 422 11.49 11.26 -15.92
C THR A 422 12.31 11.79 -14.75
N MET A 423 12.99 10.95 -13.98
CA MET A 423 13.86 11.41 -12.89
C MET A 423 15.10 12.15 -13.37
N GLU A 424 15.65 11.79 -14.55
CA GLU A 424 16.74 12.54 -15.18
C GLU A 424 16.29 13.91 -15.69
N ALA A 425 15.08 13.98 -16.28
CA ALA A 425 14.53 15.23 -16.79
C ALA A 425 14.04 16.16 -15.67
N LEU A 426 13.56 15.57 -14.55
CA LEU A 426 13.02 16.26 -13.38
C LEU A 426 13.70 15.75 -12.10
N PRO A 427 14.97 16.11 -11.88
CA PRO A 427 15.71 15.66 -10.71
C PRO A 427 15.12 16.24 -9.42
N PHE A 428 15.22 15.48 -8.33
CA PHE A 428 14.85 15.95 -7.00
C PHE A 428 16.00 16.77 -6.41
N ASP A 429 15.69 17.83 -5.67
CA ASP A 429 16.68 18.67 -5.00
C ASP A 429 17.23 18.05 -3.71
N TYR A 430 16.50 17.08 -3.13
CA TYR A 430 16.74 16.47 -1.82
C TYR A 430 16.98 17.49 -0.71
N VAL A 431 16.38 18.68 -0.83
CA VAL A 431 16.50 19.74 0.15
C VAL A 431 15.50 19.50 1.27
N SER A 432 16.00 19.49 2.50
CA SER A 432 15.15 19.40 3.69
C SER A 432 14.55 20.77 4.01
N LYS A 433 13.23 20.84 4.16
CA LYS A 433 12.50 22.05 4.54
C LYS A 433 11.76 21.89 5.87
N PRO A 434 11.59 22.94 6.68
CA PRO A 434 10.64 22.95 7.78
C PRO A 434 9.23 22.58 7.30
N TYR A 435 8.47 21.84 8.12
CA TYR A 435 7.15 21.33 7.73
C TYR A 435 6.18 22.45 7.31
N LEU A 436 6.21 23.59 8.01
CA LEU A 436 5.27 24.69 7.77
C LEU A 436 5.55 25.38 6.42
N GLU A 437 6.82 25.54 6.06
CA GLU A 437 7.25 26.09 4.77
C GLU A 437 6.86 25.15 3.63
N TRP A 438 7.19 23.86 3.76
CA TRP A 438 6.81 22.84 2.78
C TRP A 438 5.29 22.76 2.60
N LYS A 439 4.52 22.84 3.70
CA LYS A 439 3.06 22.79 3.65
C LYS A 439 2.49 23.97 2.86
N LYS A 440 2.99 25.18 3.10
CA LYS A 440 2.57 26.39 2.39
C LYS A 440 2.86 26.27 0.88
N GLU A 441 4.07 25.86 0.50
CA GLU A 441 4.43 25.65 -0.91
C GLU A 441 3.51 24.63 -1.59
N LYS A 442 3.18 23.53 -0.91
CA LYS A 442 2.31 22.48 -1.48
C LYS A 442 0.85 22.89 -1.57
N GLU A 443 0.36 23.69 -0.63
CA GLU A 443 -0.99 24.27 -0.68
C GLU A 443 -1.10 25.27 -1.84
N GLU A 444 -0.09 26.11 -2.06
CA GLU A 444 0.01 27.01 -3.21
C GLU A 444 0.06 26.24 -4.54
N GLU A 445 0.88 25.20 -4.64
CA GLU A 445 0.95 24.32 -5.83
C GLU A 445 -0.38 23.61 -6.11
N ALA A 446 -1.09 23.16 -5.08
CA ALA A 446 -2.39 22.51 -5.22
C ALA A 446 -3.46 23.47 -5.79
N ILE A 447 -3.44 24.74 -5.36
CA ILE A 447 -4.33 25.77 -5.90
C ILE A 447 -4.11 25.97 -7.40
N HIS A 448 -2.86 25.91 -7.87
CA HIS A 448 -2.55 26.09 -9.29
C HIS A 448 -2.90 24.88 -10.17
N THR A 449 -3.01 23.69 -9.59
CA THR A 449 -3.11 22.43 -10.34
C THR A 449 -4.49 21.80 -10.30
N ASP A 450 -5.26 22.02 -9.22
CA ASP A 450 -6.66 21.57 -9.11
C ASP A 450 -7.55 22.16 -10.21
N ARG A 451 -8.47 21.34 -10.75
CA ARG A 451 -9.41 21.73 -11.79
C ARG A 451 -10.34 22.85 -11.33
N ALA A 452 -10.66 22.90 -10.02
CA ALA A 452 -11.40 24.01 -9.42
C ALA A 452 -10.52 25.25 -9.26
N GLY A 453 -9.26 25.09 -8.86
CA GLY A 453 -8.28 26.16 -8.74
C GLY A 453 -7.95 26.85 -10.07
N ARG A 454 -7.75 26.09 -11.16
CA ARG A 454 -7.61 26.66 -12.53
C ARG A 454 -8.86 27.44 -12.96
N ARG A 455 -10.05 26.99 -12.56
CA ARG A 455 -11.32 27.65 -12.88
C ARG A 455 -11.50 28.95 -12.09
N GLU A 456 -11.09 28.99 -10.82
CA GLU A 456 -11.07 30.19 -9.99
C GLU A 456 -10.01 31.20 -10.47
N LEU A 457 -8.78 30.76 -10.78
CA LEU A 457 -7.73 31.60 -11.36
C LEU A 457 -8.16 32.18 -12.72
N ALA A 458 -8.77 31.37 -13.59
CA ALA A 458 -9.32 31.85 -14.85
C ALA A 458 -10.48 32.84 -14.66
N LYS A 459 -11.24 32.73 -13.57
CA LYS A 459 -12.32 33.65 -13.22
C LYS A 459 -11.76 34.96 -12.67
N ALA A 460 -10.77 34.90 -11.78
CA ALA A 460 -10.05 36.07 -11.24
C ALA A 460 -9.34 36.87 -12.36
N ALA A 461 -8.67 36.18 -13.28
CA ALA A 461 -8.02 36.82 -14.43
C ALA A 461 -9.02 37.50 -15.37
N ARG A 462 -10.23 36.93 -15.57
CA ARG A 462 -11.31 37.59 -16.33
C ARG A 462 -11.81 38.84 -15.62
N THR A 463 -12.03 38.78 -14.31
CA THR A 463 -12.45 39.95 -13.51
C THR A 463 -11.41 41.08 -13.53
N GLU A 464 -10.11 40.76 -13.52
CA GLU A 464 -9.05 41.75 -13.67
C GLU A 464 -9.01 42.37 -15.08
N MET A 465 -9.18 41.57 -16.14
CA MET A 465 -9.24 42.09 -17.51
C MET A 465 -10.48 42.96 -17.76
N ASP A 466 -11.64 42.58 -17.22
CA ASP A 466 -12.88 43.35 -17.29
C ASP A 466 -12.73 44.68 -16.51
N GLY A 467 -12.11 44.66 -15.34
CA GLY A 467 -11.83 45.88 -14.57
C GLY A 467 -10.78 46.82 -15.21
N ILE A 468 -9.86 46.29 -16.03
CA ILE A 468 -8.92 47.09 -16.83
C ILE A 468 -9.61 47.66 -18.08
N ALA A 469 -10.58 46.95 -18.66
CA ALA A 469 -11.38 47.42 -19.78
C ALA A 469 -12.32 48.57 -19.36
N ASP A 470 -13.01 48.44 -18.23
CA ASP A 470 -13.88 49.49 -17.68
C ASP A 470 -13.10 50.79 -17.38
N LYS A 471 -11.90 50.67 -16.76
CA LYS A 471 -11.03 51.83 -16.51
C LYS A 471 -10.53 52.50 -17.80
N ARG A 472 -10.39 51.76 -18.90
CA ARG A 472 -10.01 52.29 -20.22
C ARG A 472 -11.18 52.96 -20.94
N GLU A 473 -12.41 52.56 -20.69
CA GLU A 473 -13.60 53.26 -21.20
C GLU A 473 -13.89 54.54 -20.42
N GLU A 474 -13.77 54.54 -19.09
CA GLU A 474 -13.91 55.76 -18.28
C GLU A 474 -12.87 56.84 -18.62
N THR A 475 -11.62 56.45 -18.87
CA THR A 475 -10.58 57.39 -19.33
C THR A 475 -10.79 57.90 -20.76
N LYS A 476 -11.50 57.16 -21.62
CA LYS A 476 -11.87 57.63 -22.96
C LYS A 476 -13.04 58.60 -22.92
N ASN A 477 -14.06 58.33 -22.10
CA ASN A 477 -15.22 59.22 -21.96
C ASN A 477 -14.85 60.56 -21.30
N THR A 478 -14.04 60.55 -20.25
CA THR A 478 -13.54 61.78 -19.61
C THR A 478 -12.68 62.63 -20.54
N LYS A 479 -11.91 62.00 -21.45
CA LYS A 479 -11.12 62.71 -22.46
C LYS A 479 -12.00 63.30 -23.57
N PHE A 480 -13.03 62.58 -24.01
CA PHE A 480 -14.01 63.07 -24.99
C PHE A 480 -14.86 64.25 -24.47
N GLU A 481 -15.14 64.26 -23.17
CA GLU A 481 -15.93 65.32 -22.52
C GLU A 481 -15.08 66.57 -22.26
N ALA A 482 -13.80 66.40 -21.91
CA ALA A 482 -12.83 67.50 -21.82
C ALA A 482 -12.56 68.16 -23.18
N ASP A 483 -12.44 67.37 -24.26
CA ASP A 483 -12.22 67.89 -25.62
C ASP A 483 -13.45 68.61 -26.20
N LYS A 484 -14.67 68.27 -25.74
CA LYS A 484 -15.91 69.02 -26.09
C LYS A 484 -16.06 70.34 -25.35
N ILE A 485 -15.53 70.45 -24.12
CA ILE A 485 -15.59 71.68 -23.33
C ILE A 485 -14.54 72.70 -23.81
N ALA A 486 -13.42 72.24 -24.38
CA ALA A 486 -12.39 73.12 -24.96
C ALA A 486 -12.72 73.66 -26.37
N ALA A 487 -13.81 73.20 -26.99
CA ALA A 487 -14.23 73.56 -28.35
C ALA A 487 -15.47 74.47 -28.43
N ASN A 488 -15.96 74.95 -27.28
CA ASN A 488 -16.91 76.06 -27.13
C ASN A 488 -16.23 77.21 -26.39
#